data_AF-A0A535N105-F1
#
_entry.id   AF-A0A535N105-F1
#
_cell.length_a   1.000
_cell.length_b   1.000
_cell.length_c   1.000
_cell.angle_alpha   90.00
_cell.angle_beta   90.00
_cell.angle_gamma   90.00
#
_symmetry.space_group_name_H-M   'P 1'
#
loop_
_entity.id
_entity.type
_entity.pdbx_description
1 polymer ?
#
loop_
_entity_poly.entity_id
_entity_poly.type
_entity_poly.pdbx_seq_one_letter_code
_entity_poly.pdbx_strand_id
1 'polypeptide(L)'
;MKRLLLACLLPALVTLSQPVDAAADDALPFRTVVDAIVPPSHGLTISGSAGGCDLLLGNQSGQDVILFDMSKPPKANRFPTPPASNNARPPLAVHLTGAWPCVTLPTIGEDQRWNHQPATVLIWSLQGQVGALAFQLKAHTEYDPSLDPASQWMLYLRVGGGLLIALAALLSGPWLLSRRREILQRREANAA
;
A
#
# COMPACT_ATOMS: atom_id res chain seq x y z
N MET A 1 -31.37 -4.33 -24.17
CA MET A 1 -31.37 -3.94 -22.73
C MET A 1 -30.76 -5.01 -21.82
N LYS A 2 -31.19 -6.28 -21.84
CA LYS A 2 -30.63 -7.35 -20.97
C LYS A 2 -29.11 -7.58 -21.09
N ARG A 3 -28.52 -7.43 -22.28
CA ARG A 3 -27.08 -7.68 -22.52
C ARG A 3 -26.16 -6.55 -21.99
N LEU A 4 -26.62 -5.30 -21.98
CA LEU A 4 -25.87 -4.18 -21.38
C LEU A 4 -25.91 -4.25 -19.84
N LEU A 5 -27.06 -4.65 -19.27
CA LEU A 5 -27.20 -4.89 -17.84
C LEU A 5 -26.20 -5.93 -17.34
N LEU A 6 -26.06 -7.06 -18.04
CA LEU A 6 -25.07 -8.08 -17.69
C LEU A 6 -23.62 -7.56 -17.84
N ALA A 7 -23.32 -6.81 -18.90
CA ALA A 7 -21.98 -6.29 -19.16
C ALA A 7 -21.51 -5.25 -18.13
N CYS A 8 -22.44 -4.52 -17.48
CA CYS A 8 -22.11 -3.60 -16.40
C CYS A 8 -22.12 -4.26 -15.01
N LEU A 9 -22.94 -5.30 -14.79
CA LEU A 9 -23.05 -6.00 -13.50
C LEU A 9 -21.87 -6.94 -13.23
N LEU A 10 -21.35 -7.62 -14.25
CA LEU A 10 -20.25 -8.58 -14.11
C LEU A 10 -18.95 -7.95 -13.56
N PRO A 11 -18.42 -6.84 -14.11
CA PRO A 11 -17.19 -6.24 -13.57
C PRO A 11 -17.40 -5.68 -12.15
N ALA A 12 -18.60 -5.16 -11.85
CA ALA A 12 -18.95 -4.66 -10.52
C ALA A 12 -18.98 -5.77 -9.46
N LEU A 13 -19.58 -6.92 -9.80
CA LEU A 13 -19.64 -8.09 -8.94
C LEU A 13 -18.25 -8.69 -8.70
N VAL A 14 -17.39 -8.72 -9.74
CA VAL A 14 -16.01 -9.20 -9.61
C VAL A 14 -15.18 -8.29 -8.70
N THR A 15 -15.37 -6.97 -8.78
CA THR A 15 -14.69 -6.03 -7.85
C THR A 15 -15.19 -6.18 -6.42
N LEU A 16 -16.49 -6.44 -6.20
CA LEU A 16 -17.06 -6.63 -4.86
C LEU A 16 -16.77 -8.00 -4.25
N SER A 17 -16.39 -8.98 -5.08
CA SER A 17 -16.13 -10.36 -4.66
C SER A 17 -14.65 -10.69 -4.45
N GLN A 18 -13.75 -9.71 -4.54
CA GLN A 18 -12.34 -9.99 -4.26
C GLN A 18 -12.19 -10.28 -2.76
N PRO A 19 -11.64 -11.45 -2.39
CA PRO A 19 -11.40 -11.77 -1.00
C PRO A 19 -10.48 -10.70 -0.41
N VAL A 20 -10.90 -10.11 0.71
CA VAL A 20 -10.01 -9.33 1.56
C VAL A 20 -9.06 -10.37 2.14
N ASP A 21 -7.84 -10.45 1.60
CA ASP A 21 -6.75 -11.08 2.33
C ASP A 21 -6.64 -10.29 3.62
N ALA A 22 -7.22 -10.84 4.69
CA ALA A 22 -7.03 -10.41 6.05
C ALA A 22 -5.57 -10.76 6.40
N ALA A 23 -4.65 -10.01 5.83
CA ALA A 23 -3.24 -10.10 6.14
C ALA A 23 -3.04 -9.46 7.51
N ALA A 24 -3.11 -10.33 8.53
CA ALA A 24 -2.54 -10.22 9.87
C ALA A 24 -2.67 -8.88 10.60
N ASP A 25 -3.37 -8.91 11.74
CA ASP A 25 -3.61 -7.85 12.73
C ASP A 25 -2.38 -7.07 13.27
N ASP A 26 -1.16 -7.33 12.77
CA ASP A 26 0.08 -6.67 13.23
C ASP A 26 0.86 -5.94 12.12
N ALA A 27 0.43 -6.03 10.85
CA ALA A 27 1.10 -5.30 9.76
C ALA A 27 0.59 -3.85 9.73
N LEU A 28 1.39 -2.91 10.23
CA LEU A 28 1.09 -1.49 10.07
C LEU A 28 0.99 -1.16 8.56
N PRO A 29 0.04 -0.30 8.13
CA PRO A 29 -0.26 -0.04 6.72
C PRO A 29 0.76 0.90 6.05
N PHE A 30 2.03 0.62 6.29
CA PHE A 30 3.15 1.41 5.79
C PHE A 30 4.14 0.48 5.09
N ARG A 31 4.88 1.07 4.16
CA ARG A 31 6.05 0.44 3.57
C ARG A 31 7.22 1.40 3.56
N THR A 32 8.41 0.83 3.65
CA THR A 32 9.65 1.59 3.49
C THR A 32 10.01 1.66 2.01
N VAL A 33 10.46 2.83 1.56
CA VAL A 33 11.06 3.04 0.25
C VAL A 33 12.48 3.52 0.44
N VAL A 34 13.40 2.86 -0.26
CA VAL A 34 14.81 3.27 -0.30
C VAL A 34 15.01 4.19 -1.49
N ASP A 35 15.37 5.45 -1.21
CA ASP A 35 15.59 6.46 -2.24
C ASP A 35 17.01 6.39 -2.81
N ALA A 36 18.01 6.31 -1.93
CA ALA A 36 19.41 6.32 -2.34
C ALA A 36 20.34 5.74 -1.27
N ILE A 37 21.44 5.14 -1.74
CA ILE A 37 22.61 4.75 -0.92
C ILE A 37 23.80 5.57 -1.43
N VAL A 38 24.41 6.37 -0.55
CA VAL A 38 25.47 7.31 -0.96
C VAL A 38 26.71 7.18 -0.06
N PRO A 39 27.90 6.89 -0.62
CA PRO A 39 28.12 6.44 -1.98
C PRO A 39 27.50 5.04 -2.23
N PRO A 40 27.21 4.67 -3.49
CA PRO A 40 26.76 3.32 -3.82
C PRO A 40 27.79 2.29 -3.37
N SER A 41 27.37 1.31 -2.56
CA SER A 41 28.22 0.23 -2.08
C SER A 41 28.07 -1.00 -2.98
N HIS A 42 29.16 -1.39 -3.66
CA HIS A 42 29.15 -2.59 -4.49
C HIS A 42 28.90 -3.84 -3.64
N GLY A 43 27.84 -4.58 -3.97
CA GLY A 43 27.53 -5.84 -3.31
C GLY A 43 26.65 -5.78 -2.07
N LEU A 44 26.08 -4.60 -1.80
CA LEU A 44 25.04 -4.41 -0.82
C LEU A 44 23.77 -3.99 -1.55
N THR A 45 22.69 -4.73 -1.35
CA THR A 45 21.35 -4.31 -1.77
C THR A 45 20.54 -4.02 -0.52
N ILE A 46 19.91 -2.85 -0.44
CA ILE A 46 19.00 -2.48 0.63
C ILE A 46 17.65 -2.22 -0.01
N SER A 47 16.62 -2.95 0.41
CA SER A 47 15.24 -2.72 0.00
C SER A 47 14.36 -2.50 1.22
N GLY A 48 13.30 -1.70 1.07
CA GLY A 48 12.32 -1.54 2.12
C GLY A 48 11.38 -2.75 2.20
N SER A 49 10.73 -2.91 3.37
CA SER A 49 9.69 -3.91 3.62
C SER A 49 8.36 -3.26 4.02
N ALA A 50 7.29 -4.07 3.99
CA ALA A 50 6.02 -3.76 4.63
C ALA A 50 6.18 -3.70 6.16
N GLY A 51 5.31 -2.94 6.84
CA GLY A 51 5.38 -2.64 8.28
C GLY A 51 5.83 -1.20 8.56
N GLY A 52 6.45 -0.55 7.57
CA GLY A 52 7.04 0.78 7.69
C GLY A 52 8.33 0.74 8.49
N CYS A 53 9.34 1.46 8.00
CA CYS A 53 10.71 1.44 8.52
C CYS A 53 11.53 0.14 8.45
N ASP A 54 10.92 -1.01 8.14
CA ASP A 54 11.66 -2.26 8.01
C ASP A 54 12.56 -2.26 6.75
N LEU A 55 13.75 -2.84 6.87
CA LEU A 55 14.72 -2.95 5.78
C LEU A 55 15.15 -4.41 5.57
N LEU A 56 15.30 -4.78 4.31
CA LEU A 56 15.89 -6.03 3.85
C LEU A 56 17.27 -5.71 3.28
N LEU A 57 18.28 -6.40 3.79
CA LEU A 57 19.66 -6.26 3.36
C LEU A 57 20.10 -7.54 2.68
N GLY A 58 20.39 -7.46 1.38
CA GLY A 58 21.01 -8.53 0.61
C GLY A 58 22.51 -8.31 0.44
N ASN A 59 23.29 -9.37 0.59
CA ASN A 59 24.70 -9.38 0.22
C ASN A 59 24.95 -10.13 -1.10
N GLN A 60 26.16 -10.02 -1.66
CA GLN A 60 26.54 -10.70 -2.92
C GLN A 60 26.41 -12.23 -2.91
N SER A 61 26.35 -12.86 -1.73
CA SER A 61 26.15 -14.30 -1.60
C SER A 61 24.67 -14.71 -1.55
N GLY A 62 23.74 -13.78 -1.79
CA GLY A 62 22.30 -14.03 -1.78
C GLY A 62 21.74 -14.30 -0.39
N GLN A 63 22.43 -13.85 0.66
CA GLN A 63 21.91 -13.91 2.02
C GLN A 63 21.04 -12.69 2.26
N ASP A 64 19.75 -12.95 2.49
CA ASP A 64 18.79 -11.94 2.90
C ASP A 64 18.84 -11.79 4.42
N VAL A 65 19.07 -10.57 4.88
CA VAL A 65 19.03 -10.18 6.28
C VAL A 65 17.83 -9.26 6.45
N ILE A 66 16.83 -9.73 7.17
CA ILE A 66 15.68 -8.90 7.54
C ILE A 66 16.05 -8.13 8.80
N LEU A 67 16.14 -6.82 8.68
CA LEU A 67 16.29 -5.90 9.80
C LEU A 67 14.91 -5.34 10.13
N PHE A 68 14.31 -5.92 11.16
CA PHE A 68 13.07 -5.46 11.76
C PHE A 68 13.33 -4.33 12.74
N ASP A 69 12.41 -3.37 12.80
CA ASP A 69 12.40 -2.41 13.90
C ASP A 69 12.14 -3.11 15.25
N MET A 70 12.78 -2.55 16.27
CA MET A 70 12.64 -2.88 17.66
C MET A 70 11.23 -2.55 18.17
N SER A 71 10.28 -3.47 17.96
CA SER A 71 9.34 -3.72 19.07
C SER A 71 10.22 -4.04 20.28
N LYS A 72 10.18 -3.18 21.31
CA LYS A 72 10.96 -3.45 22.53
C LYS A 72 10.60 -4.87 22.98
N PRO A 73 11.59 -5.75 23.20
CA PRO A 73 13.03 -5.49 23.30
C PRO A 73 13.81 -5.64 21.97
N PRO A 74 14.97 -4.96 21.83
CA PRO A 74 15.91 -5.17 20.73
C PRO A 74 16.23 -6.66 20.53
N LYS A 75 15.92 -7.22 19.36
CA LYS A 75 16.38 -8.55 18.98
C LYS A 75 17.72 -8.43 18.28
N ALA A 76 18.70 -9.22 18.73
CA ALA A 76 20.01 -9.26 18.12
C ALA A 76 19.91 -9.76 16.67
N ASN A 77 20.35 -8.93 15.72
CA ASN A 77 20.53 -9.33 14.33
C ASN A 77 21.59 -10.44 14.28
N ARG A 78 21.22 -11.67 13.88
CA ARG A 78 22.18 -12.72 13.59
C ARG A 78 22.15 -13.02 12.10
N PHE A 79 23.29 -12.82 11.45
CA PHE A 79 23.55 -13.30 10.11
C PHE A 79 23.38 -14.83 10.09
N PRO A 80 22.59 -15.40 9.17
CA PRO A 80 22.65 -16.83 8.94
C PRO A 80 24.07 -17.18 8.51
N THR A 81 24.72 -18.08 9.22
CA THR A 81 26.04 -18.59 8.83
C THR A 81 25.88 -19.21 7.43
N PRO A 82 26.60 -18.74 6.40
CA PRO A 82 26.52 -19.36 5.08
C PRO A 82 26.88 -20.86 5.20
N PRO A 83 26.29 -21.74 4.37
CA PRO A 83 26.76 -23.12 4.29
C PRO A 83 28.26 -23.09 3.97
N ALA A 84 29.03 -23.93 4.67
CA ALA A 84 30.48 -24.03 4.52
C ALA A 84 30.85 -24.51 3.11
N SER A 85 30.88 -23.57 2.16
CA SER A 85 31.44 -23.74 0.84
C SER A 85 32.90 -23.33 0.92
N ASN A 86 33.80 -24.22 0.48
CA ASN A 86 35.25 -23.98 0.46
C ASN A 86 35.67 -22.75 -0.39
N ASN A 87 34.73 -22.13 -1.12
CA ASN A 87 34.96 -20.94 -1.96
C ASN A 87 34.00 -19.77 -1.64
N ALA A 88 33.19 -19.82 -0.58
CA ALA A 88 32.32 -18.71 -0.22
C ALA A 88 33.15 -17.56 0.37
N ARG A 89 33.20 -16.42 -0.33
CA ARG A 89 33.77 -15.18 0.20
C ARG A 89 33.06 -14.86 1.53
N PRO A 90 33.80 -14.50 2.60
CA PRO A 90 33.21 -14.22 3.90
C PRO A 90 32.14 -13.12 3.77
N PRO A 91 30.99 -13.26 4.46
CA PRO A 91 29.94 -12.26 4.43
C PRO A 91 30.49 -10.91 4.91
N LEU A 92 30.18 -9.83 4.19
CA LEU A 92 30.60 -8.49 4.58
C LEU A 92 29.83 -8.08 5.83
N ALA A 93 30.55 -7.70 6.89
CA ALA A 93 29.94 -7.13 8.08
C ALA A 93 29.34 -5.76 7.75
N VAL A 94 28.04 -5.61 8.03
CA VAL A 94 27.30 -4.35 7.89
C VAL A 94 26.95 -3.85 9.29
N HIS A 95 27.35 -2.61 9.57
CA HIS A 95 27.01 -1.90 10.79
C HIS A 95 26.10 -0.73 10.45
N LEU A 96 24.94 -0.62 11.11
CA LEU A 96 24.03 0.52 10.96
C LEU A 96 24.03 1.32 12.25
N THR A 97 24.06 2.65 12.15
CA THR A 97 24.04 3.58 13.28
C THR A 97 23.09 4.75 12.99
N GLY A 98 22.39 5.19 14.03
CA GLY A 98 21.46 6.31 13.96
C GLY A 98 20.15 6.04 14.68
N ALA A 99 19.33 7.09 14.80
CA ALA A 99 17.98 6.98 15.31
C ALA A 99 17.05 6.56 14.17
N TRP A 100 16.58 5.31 14.20
CA TRP A 100 15.47 4.87 13.36
C TRP A 100 14.17 5.54 13.86
N PRO A 101 13.42 6.23 13.01
CA PRO A 101 12.35 7.14 13.46
C PRO A 101 11.01 6.46 13.74
N CYS A 102 11.01 5.15 13.89
CA CYS A 102 9.84 4.26 13.76
C CYS A 102 9.01 4.18 15.05
N VAL A 103 9.54 4.79 16.13
CA VAL A 103 8.87 4.95 17.42
C VAL A 103 7.61 5.83 17.31
N THR A 104 7.46 6.64 16.26
CA THR A 104 6.30 7.52 16.06
C THR A 104 5.87 7.59 14.60
N LEU A 105 5.40 6.48 14.01
CA LEU A 105 4.61 6.57 12.79
C LEU A 105 3.29 7.29 13.12
N PRO A 106 2.88 8.31 12.34
CA PRO A 106 1.67 9.06 12.64
C PRO A 106 0.43 8.23 12.35
N THR A 107 -0.64 8.54 13.08
CA THR A 107 -1.95 7.94 12.83
C THR A 107 -2.46 8.34 11.45
N ILE A 108 -2.91 7.35 10.67
CA ILE A 108 -3.55 7.60 9.37
C ILE A 108 -4.97 8.12 9.60
N GLY A 109 -5.27 9.28 9.03
CA GLY A 109 -6.60 9.90 9.09
C GLY A 109 -7.60 9.25 8.14
N GLU A 110 -8.89 9.45 8.39
CA GLU A 110 -9.97 8.92 7.55
C GLU A 110 -9.89 9.46 6.10
N ASP A 111 -9.57 10.75 5.93
CA ASP A 111 -9.42 11.38 4.62
C ASP A 111 -8.32 10.72 3.76
N GLN A 112 -7.20 10.33 4.38
CA GLN A 112 -6.13 9.62 3.69
C GLN A 112 -6.59 8.22 3.24
N ARG A 113 -7.34 7.51 4.08
CA ARG A 113 -7.91 6.20 3.74
C ARG A 113 -8.92 6.29 2.60
N TRP A 114 -9.76 7.33 2.59
CA TRP A 114 -10.75 7.60 1.54
C TRP A 114 -10.13 7.88 0.18
N ASN A 115 -8.97 8.53 0.16
CA ASN A 115 -8.28 8.85 -1.07
C ASN A 115 -7.67 7.61 -1.74
N HIS A 116 -7.38 6.56 -0.98
CA HIS A 116 -6.84 5.29 -1.48
C HIS A 116 -5.60 5.50 -2.38
N GLN A 117 -4.70 6.39 -1.95
CA GLN A 117 -3.46 6.72 -2.66
C GLN A 117 -2.27 6.57 -1.71
N PRO A 118 -1.12 6.06 -2.20
CA PRO A 118 0.12 6.09 -1.43
C PRO A 118 0.50 7.52 -1.09
N ALA A 119 1.00 7.73 0.13
CA ALA A 119 1.42 9.05 0.60
C ALA A 119 2.69 8.92 1.43
N THR A 120 3.68 9.76 1.16
CA THR A 120 4.88 9.86 2.00
C THR A 120 4.49 10.42 3.36
N VAL A 121 4.80 9.66 4.41
CA VAL A 121 4.44 10.00 5.79
C VAL A 121 5.64 10.49 6.57
N LEU A 122 6.83 9.96 6.26
CA LEU A 122 8.04 10.26 6.99
C LEU A 122 9.26 10.10 6.08
N ILE A 123 10.18 11.06 6.10
CA ILE A 123 11.45 10.98 5.38
C ILE A 123 12.56 10.85 6.41
N TRP A 124 13.51 9.95 6.17
CA TRP A 124 14.56 9.65 7.11
C TRP A 124 15.86 9.19 6.46
N SER A 125 16.92 9.16 7.26
CA SER A 125 18.22 8.68 6.79
C SER A 125 18.97 7.97 7.89
N LEU A 126 19.76 6.97 7.51
CA LEU A 126 20.65 6.24 8.40
C LEU A 126 22.06 6.29 7.88
N GLN A 127 23.01 6.19 8.80
CA GLN A 127 24.40 5.97 8.45
C GLN A 127 24.72 4.49 8.63
N GLY A 128 25.53 3.96 7.73
CA GLY A 128 25.97 2.59 7.78
C GLY A 128 27.42 2.46 7.34
N GLN A 129 28.02 1.32 7.66
CA GLN A 129 29.34 0.93 7.24
C GLN A 129 29.33 -0.51 6.76
N VAL A 130 29.94 -0.77 5.60
CA VAL A 130 30.20 -2.12 5.08
C VAL A 130 31.70 -2.29 4.96
N GLY A 131 32.29 -3.11 5.83
CA GLY A 131 33.75 -3.18 5.96
C GLY A 131 34.33 -1.80 6.27
N ALA A 132 35.18 -1.26 5.39
CA ALA A 132 35.80 0.07 5.54
C ALA A 132 35.00 1.21 4.87
N LEU A 133 33.90 0.91 4.16
CA LEU A 133 33.13 1.89 3.40
C LEU A 133 31.94 2.38 4.21
N ALA A 134 31.92 3.67 4.52
CA ALA A 134 30.75 4.34 5.10
C ALA A 134 29.76 4.75 3.99
N PHE A 135 28.46 4.63 4.28
CA PHE A 135 27.39 5.07 3.41
C PHE A 135 26.27 5.74 4.22
N GLN A 136 25.52 6.60 3.55
CA GLN A 136 24.27 7.15 4.03
C GLN A 136 23.12 6.56 3.21
N LEU A 137 22.17 5.93 3.90
CA LEU A 137 20.90 5.49 3.35
C LEU A 137 19.89 6.64 3.49
N LYS A 138 19.26 7.03 2.38
CA LYS A 138 18.09 7.90 2.36
C LYS A 138 16.86 7.05 2.04
N ALA A 139 15.84 7.17 2.87
CA ALA A 139 14.62 6.40 2.74
C ALA A 139 13.43 7.23 3.20
N HIS A 140 12.25 6.80 2.81
CA HIS A 140 11.02 7.33 3.35
C HIS A 140 10.04 6.21 3.66
N THR A 141 9.16 6.47 4.61
CA THR A 141 8.02 5.62 4.91
C THR A 141 6.81 6.21 4.22
N GLU A 142 6.11 5.39 3.46
CA GLU A 142 4.84 5.75 2.84
C GLU A 142 3.71 4.91 3.41
N TYR A 143 2.55 5.54 3.52
CA TYR A 143 1.29 4.85 3.70
C TYR A 143 0.99 4.05 2.42
N ASP A 144 0.66 2.77 2.57
CA ASP A 144 0.23 1.93 1.45
C ASP A 144 -1.22 1.46 1.70
N PRO A 145 -2.20 1.95 0.92
CA PRO A 145 -3.60 1.58 1.08
C PRO A 145 -3.87 0.10 0.72
N SER A 146 -2.94 -0.59 0.04
CA SER A 146 -3.04 -2.04 -0.18
C SER A 146 -2.81 -2.86 1.09
N LEU A 147 -2.08 -2.29 2.06
CA LEU A 147 -1.82 -2.89 3.37
C LEU A 147 -2.83 -2.45 4.44
N ASP A 148 -3.82 -1.61 4.09
CA ASP A 148 -4.86 -1.10 5.00
C ASP A 148 -6.24 -1.68 4.69
N PRO A 149 -6.72 -2.68 5.45
CA PRO A 149 -8.06 -3.26 5.25
C PRO A 149 -9.18 -2.22 5.33
N ALA A 150 -9.03 -1.18 6.15
CA ALA A 150 -10.04 -0.13 6.28
C ALA A 150 -10.11 0.74 5.01
N SER A 151 -8.98 1.03 4.35
CA SER A 151 -8.98 1.75 3.08
C SER A 151 -9.57 0.91 1.94
N GLN A 152 -9.30 -0.39 1.91
CA GLN A 152 -9.91 -1.32 0.93
C GLN A 152 -11.44 -1.32 1.03
N TRP A 153 -11.97 -1.39 2.24
CA TRP A 153 -13.40 -1.26 2.50
C TRP A 153 -13.98 0.06 1.97
N MET A 154 -13.31 1.19 2.22
CA MET A 154 -13.77 2.50 1.74
C MET A 154 -13.77 2.59 0.22
N LEU A 155 -12.79 1.96 -0.45
CA LEU A 155 -12.78 1.85 -1.91
C LEU A 155 -14.01 1.08 -2.42
N TYR A 156 -14.34 -0.06 -1.80
CA TYR A 156 -15.53 -0.83 -2.18
C TYR A 156 -16.83 -0.05 -1.97
N LEU A 157 -16.96 0.70 -0.88
CA LEU A 157 -18.10 1.58 -0.68
C LEU A 157 -18.20 2.65 -1.78
N ARG A 158 -17.06 3.26 -2.14
CA ARG A 158 -17.02 4.32 -3.16
C ARG A 158 -17.48 3.80 -4.51
N VAL A 159 -16.91 2.66 -4.93
CA VAL A 159 -17.21 2.05 -6.23
C VAL A 159 -18.61 1.43 -6.22
N GLY A 160 -18.93 0.63 -5.20
CA GLY A 160 -20.22 -0.04 -5.05
C GLY A 160 -21.39 0.94 -4.90
N GLY A 161 -21.24 1.95 -4.04
CA GLY A 161 -22.24 3.01 -3.87
C GLY A 161 -22.47 3.83 -5.13
N GLY A 162 -21.39 4.24 -5.81
CA GLY A 162 -21.48 4.94 -7.09
C GLY A 162 -22.21 4.10 -8.16
N LEU A 163 -21.94 2.79 -8.20
CA LEU A 163 -22.57 1.89 -9.15
C LEU A 163 -24.06 1.67 -8.85
N LEU A 164 -24.44 1.54 -7.57
CA LEU A 164 -25.85 1.46 -7.17
C LEU A 164 -26.63 2.71 -7.56
N ILE A 165 -26.06 3.90 -7.34
CA ILE A 165 -26.69 5.17 -7.73
C ILE A 165 -26.85 5.25 -9.26
N ALA A 166 -25.80 4.91 -10.01
CA ALA A 166 -25.85 4.88 -11.47
C ALA A 166 -26.92 3.91 -11.99
N LEU A 167 -27.01 2.72 -11.39
CA LEU A 167 -28.00 1.70 -11.75
C LEU A 167 -29.42 2.16 -11.41
N ALA A 168 -29.63 2.78 -10.25
CA ALA A 168 -30.92 3.37 -9.88
C ALA A 168 -31.34 4.48 -10.84
N ALA A 169 -30.42 5.35 -11.26
CA ALA A 169 -30.67 6.39 -12.24
C ALA A 169 -31.01 5.83 -13.62
N LEU A 170 -30.32 4.77 -14.07
CA LEU A 170 -30.59 4.11 -15.35
C LEU A 170 -31.94 3.39 -15.37
N LEU A 171 -32.35 2.77 -14.27
CA LEU A 171 -33.63 2.07 -14.16
C LEU A 171 -34.82 3.04 -14.01
N SER A 172 -34.65 4.10 -13.21
CA SER A 172 -35.73 5.07 -12.92
C SER A 172 -35.83 6.21 -13.94
N GLY A 173 -34.73 6.55 -14.62
CA GLY A 173 -34.65 7.66 -15.58
C GLY A 173 -35.69 7.60 -16.70
N PRO A 174 -35.86 6.46 -17.41
CA PRO A 174 -36.86 6.33 -18.47
C PRO A 174 -38.30 6.55 -17.97
N TRP A 175 -38.61 6.03 -16.79
CA TRP A 175 -39.93 6.18 -16.16
C TRP A 175 -40.18 7.62 -15.67
N LEU A 176 -39.16 8.28 -15.09
CA LEU A 176 -39.25 9.68 -14.70
C LEU A 176 -39.46 10.59 -15.92
N LEU A 177 -38.80 10.30 -17.04
CA LEU A 177 -38.97 11.03 -18.29
C LEU A 177 -40.35 10.82 -18.91
N SER A 178 -40.88 9.60 -18.91
CA SER A 178 -42.25 9.34 -19.40
C SER A 178 -43.28 10.05 -18.54
N ARG A 179 -43.16 9.97 -17.22
CA ARG A 179 -44.06 10.62 -16.27
C ARG A 179 -44.00 12.15 -16.38
N ARG A 180 -42.82 12.72 -16.62
CA ARG A 180 -42.66 14.15 -16.90
C ARG A 180 -43.42 14.56 -18.18
N ARG A 181 -43.30 13.78 -19.26
CA ARG A 181 -44.02 14.05 -20.51
C ARG A 181 -45.53 14.02 -20.31
N GLU A 182 -46.05 13.02 -19.60
CA GLU A 182 -47.48 12.91 -19.29
C GLU A 182 -48.00 14.12 -18.50
N ILE A 183 -47.25 14.60 -17.51
CA ILE A 183 -47.63 15.76 -16.70
C ILE A 183 -47.66 17.04 -17.55
N LEU A 184 -46.68 17.23 -18.44
CA LEU A 184 -46.64 18.39 -19.33
C LEU A 184 -47.82 18.40 -20.31
N GLN A 185 -48.11 17.26 -20.94
CA GLN A 185 -49.26 17.11 -21.84
C GLN A 185 -50.60 17.39 -21.15
N ARG A 186 -50.78 16.91 -19.90
CA ARG A 186 -52.00 17.22 -19.12
C ARG A 186 -52.13 18.71 -18.78
N ARG A 187 -51.01 19.40 -18.54
CA ARG A 187 -51.02 20.85 -18.27
C ARG A 187 -51.38 21.66 -19.51
N GLU A 188 -50.84 21.30 -20.67
CA GLU A 188 -51.19 21.92 -21.95
C GLU A 188 -52.67 21.71 -22.29
N ALA A 189 -53.18 20.48 -22.10
CA ALA A 189 -54.58 20.16 -22.34
C ALA A 189 -55.57 20.89 -21.41
N ASN A 190 -55.16 21.22 -20.19
CA ASN A 190 -56.00 21.98 -19.24
C ASN A 190 -55.90 23.51 -19.43
N ALA A 191 -54.94 23.98 -20.25
CA ALA A 191 -54.72 25.41 -20.53
C ALA A 191 -55.32 25.85 -21.88
N ALA A 192 -55.77 24.90 -22.71
CA ALA A 192 -56.52 25.11 -23.95
C ALA A 192 -58.03 25.01 -23.69
#